data_AF-A0A1Q7UX54-F1
#
_entry.id   AF-A0A1Q7UX54-F1
#
_cell.length_a   1.000
_cell.length_b   1.000
_cell.length_c   1.000
_cell.angle_alpha   90.00
_cell.angle_beta   90.00
_cell.angle_gamma   90.00
#
_symmetry.space_group_name_H-M   'P 1'
#
loop_
_entity.id
_entity.type
_entity.pdbx_description
1 polymer ?
#
loop_
_entity_poly.entity_id
_entity_poly.type
_entity_poly.pdbx_seq_one_letter_code
_entity_poly.pdbx_strand_id
1 'polypeptide(L)'
;MRAVASVEQGASGNYSSSIVMNEHRIADDVMLMSFPWRTLGIDFRRNVTLLRLADGRVVVHSTAPFTEQDIAVIKRFGEPGWLVEATLMHDTFAKEGRAALPNITYLAPDGFAKATEVPTESLLPPPQEWDGEIDVFKIDGVRMNEHALFHRRSRTLVMADVFFSFPKEISGWPRFFCAACHAYAAIIWN
;
A
#
# COMPACT_ATOMS: atom_id res chain seq x y z
N MET A 1 51.34 18.20 -25.81
CA MET A 1 50.41 18.52 -26.91
C MET A 1 49.80 17.20 -27.38
N ARG A 2 48.46 17.17 -27.52
CA ARG A 2 47.58 15.98 -27.48
C ARG A 2 47.94 14.84 -28.45
N ALA A 3 47.84 13.61 -27.96
CA ALA A 3 47.66 12.40 -28.77
C ALA A 3 46.19 11.96 -28.71
N VAL A 4 45.72 11.46 -29.85
CA VAL A 4 44.33 11.08 -30.14
C VAL A 4 44.14 9.57 -29.92
N ALA A 5 42.92 9.25 -29.48
CA ALA A 5 42.22 7.97 -29.30
C ALA A 5 42.85 6.66 -29.78
N SER A 6 42.77 5.65 -28.89
CA SER A 6 42.53 4.25 -29.23
C SER A 6 41.39 3.72 -28.35
N VAL A 7 40.47 3.01 -28.99
CA VAL A 7 39.41 2.21 -28.36
C VAL A 7 40.04 0.88 -27.93
N GLU A 8 39.90 0.52 -26.66
CA GLU A 8 39.94 -0.88 -26.22
C GLU A 8 38.83 -1.13 -25.21
N GLN A 9 38.18 -2.28 -25.41
CA GLN A 9 37.15 -2.85 -24.56
C GLN A 9 37.73 -3.20 -23.19
N GLY A 10 37.20 -2.58 -22.14
CA GLY A 10 37.36 -3.03 -20.76
C GLY A 10 36.04 -3.58 -20.26
N ALA A 11 35.95 -4.91 -20.13
CA ALA A 11 34.92 -5.52 -19.32
C ALA A 11 35.09 -5.05 -17.88
N SER A 12 34.13 -4.27 -17.37
CA SER A 12 33.97 -4.04 -15.94
C SER A 12 32.52 -4.28 -15.60
N GLY A 13 32.24 -5.45 -15.06
CA GLY A 13 31.01 -5.69 -14.35
C GLY A 13 30.83 -4.67 -13.23
N ASN A 14 29.58 -4.30 -13.01
CA ASN A 14 29.03 -4.12 -11.68
C ASN A 14 27.53 -4.37 -11.75
N TYR A 15 27.21 -5.66 -11.56
CA TYR A 15 25.95 -6.11 -11.02
C TYR A 15 25.78 -5.45 -9.64
N SER A 16 24.98 -4.39 -9.55
CA SER A 16 24.28 -3.96 -8.34
C SER A 16 23.44 -2.72 -8.66
N SER A 17 22.35 -2.88 -9.41
CA SER A 17 21.18 -2.03 -9.12
C SER A 17 20.41 -2.77 -8.04
N SER A 18 20.66 -2.40 -6.80
CA SER A 18 19.86 -2.79 -5.65
C SER A 18 18.39 -2.82 -6.03
N ILE A 19 17.80 -4.01 -6.07
CA ILE A 19 16.36 -4.20 -5.95
C ILE A 19 16.00 -3.43 -4.68
N VAL A 20 15.36 -2.27 -4.83
CA VAL A 20 14.72 -1.64 -3.67
C VAL A 20 13.69 -2.68 -3.25
N MET A 21 13.97 -3.37 -2.15
CA MET A 21 13.04 -4.36 -1.62
C MET A 21 11.77 -3.58 -1.27
N ASN A 22 10.76 -3.68 -2.13
CA ASN A 22 9.45 -3.09 -1.86
C ASN A 22 8.75 -3.85 -0.74
N GLU A 23 9.27 -5.01 -0.29
CA GLU A 23 8.69 -5.88 0.73
C GLU A 23 9.33 -5.63 2.10
N HIS A 24 8.51 -5.36 3.11
CA HIS A 24 8.91 -5.26 4.51
C HIS A 24 7.98 -6.08 5.40
N ARG A 25 8.53 -7.09 6.08
CA ARG A 25 7.74 -7.95 6.97
C ARG A 25 7.58 -7.28 8.33
N ILE A 26 6.34 -6.97 8.71
CA ILE A 26 5.98 -6.38 10.01
C ILE A 26 5.81 -7.47 11.06
N ALA A 27 5.16 -8.57 10.67
CA ALA A 27 4.96 -9.79 11.46
C ALA A 27 4.90 -10.99 10.52
N ASP A 28 4.84 -12.21 11.06
CA ASP A 28 4.79 -13.40 10.20
C ASP A 28 3.63 -13.39 9.20
N ASP A 29 2.54 -12.76 9.59
CA ASP A 29 1.27 -12.70 8.85
C ASP A 29 0.89 -11.28 8.45
N VAL A 30 1.84 -10.33 8.54
CA VAL A 30 1.67 -8.97 8.07
C VAL A 30 2.89 -8.54 7.26
N MET A 31 2.66 -8.18 6.00
CA MET A 31 3.70 -7.68 5.10
C MET A 31 3.28 -6.34 4.52
N LEU A 32 4.22 -5.40 4.45
CA LEU A 32 4.07 -4.13 3.77
C LEU A 32 4.77 -4.20 2.41
N MET A 33 4.07 -3.79 1.36
CA MET A 33 4.62 -3.58 0.03
C MET A 33 4.58 -2.08 -0.33
N SER A 34 5.72 -1.46 -0.63
CA SER A 34 5.83 -0.03 -0.88
C SER A 34 6.16 0.27 -2.34
N PHE A 35 5.26 0.98 -3.04
CA PHE A 35 5.38 1.34 -4.43
C PHE A 35 5.70 2.83 -4.62
N PRO A 36 6.41 3.23 -5.68
CA PRO A 36 6.63 4.63 -6.00
C PRO A 36 5.31 5.34 -6.32
N TRP A 37 5.03 6.44 -5.62
CA TRP A 37 3.93 7.34 -5.97
C TRP A 37 4.29 8.76 -5.55
N ARG A 38 4.35 9.66 -6.53
CA ARG A 38 4.75 11.06 -6.34
C ARG A 38 3.65 11.97 -6.85
N THR A 39 3.22 12.91 -6.02
CA THR A 39 2.25 13.94 -6.40
C THR A 39 2.56 15.24 -5.68
N LEU A 40 2.20 16.38 -6.27
CA LEU A 40 2.47 17.72 -5.72
C LEU A 40 3.94 17.97 -5.33
N GLY A 41 4.89 17.30 -5.99
CA GLY A 41 6.32 17.40 -5.65
C GLY A 41 6.71 16.68 -4.34
N ILE A 42 5.85 15.81 -3.82
CA ILE A 42 6.05 15.02 -2.61
C ILE A 42 6.04 13.53 -2.98
N ASP A 43 6.99 12.77 -2.42
CA ASP A 43 7.01 11.31 -2.51
C ASP A 43 6.21 10.73 -1.36
N PHE A 44 4.91 10.50 -1.60
CA PHE A 44 4.02 9.89 -0.61
C PHE A 44 4.23 8.38 -0.52
N ARG A 45 4.78 7.76 -1.58
CA ARG A 45 4.74 6.31 -1.80
C ARG A 45 3.29 5.78 -1.80
N ARG A 46 3.11 4.55 -2.26
CA ARG A 46 1.87 3.79 -2.09
C ARG A 46 2.18 2.56 -1.27
N ASN A 47 1.59 2.45 -0.09
CA ASN A 47 1.79 1.30 0.77
C ASN A 47 0.59 0.36 0.66
N VAL A 48 0.85 -0.89 0.30
CA VAL A 48 -0.12 -1.98 0.28
C VAL A 48 0.22 -2.90 1.45
N THR A 49 -0.75 -3.23 2.28
CA THR A 49 -0.53 -4.14 3.42
C THR A 49 -1.19 -5.48 3.13
N LEU A 50 -0.45 -6.56 3.26
CA LEU A 50 -0.94 -7.92 3.16
C LEU A 50 -1.20 -8.46 4.56
N LEU A 51 -2.42 -8.93 4.83
CA LEU A 51 -2.80 -9.58 6.08
C LEU A 51 -3.18 -11.03 5.77
N ARG A 52 -2.47 -11.99 6.37
CA ARG A 52 -2.76 -13.43 6.16
C ARG A 52 -3.64 -13.98 7.28
N LEU A 53 -4.78 -14.55 6.90
CA LEU A 53 -5.69 -15.27 7.79
C LEU A 53 -5.15 -16.66 8.16
N ALA A 54 -5.77 -17.30 9.15
CA ALA A 54 -5.37 -18.61 9.66
C ALA A 54 -5.49 -19.72 8.59
N ASP A 55 -6.42 -19.58 7.65
CA ASP A 55 -6.60 -20.51 6.53
C ASP A 55 -5.61 -20.30 5.37
N GLY A 56 -4.73 -19.30 5.49
CA GLY A 56 -3.71 -18.98 4.49
C GLY A 56 -4.16 -18.00 3.40
N ARG A 57 -5.44 -17.60 3.37
CA ARG A 57 -5.91 -16.54 2.46
C ARG A 57 -5.39 -15.18 2.91
N VAL A 58 -5.24 -14.28 1.94
CA VAL A 58 -4.65 -12.96 2.13
C VAL A 58 -5.65 -11.87 1.79
N VAL A 59 -5.77 -10.92 2.70
CA VAL A 59 -6.40 -9.63 2.48
C VAL A 59 -5.33 -8.65 1.98
N VAL A 60 -5.53 -8.12 0.79
CA VAL A 60 -4.66 -7.12 0.15
C VAL A 60 -5.27 -5.74 0.42
N HIS A 61 -4.75 -5.02 1.40
CA HIS A 61 -5.19 -3.69 1.78
C HIS A 61 -4.48 -2.62 0.95
N SER A 62 -5.26 -1.89 0.17
CA SER A 62 -4.92 -0.90 -0.86
C SER A 62 -4.38 -1.47 -2.17
N THR A 63 -4.48 -0.68 -3.23
CA THR A 63 -4.07 -1.02 -4.60
C THR A 63 -2.84 -0.24 -5.06
N ALA A 64 -2.12 -0.85 -6.00
CA ALA A 64 -0.98 -0.28 -6.68
C ALA A 64 -0.93 -0.79 -8.12
N PRO A 65 -0.12 -0.20 -9.01
CA PRO A 65 0.11 -0.74 -10.35
C PRO A 65 1.00 -1.99 -10.27
N PHE A 66 0.43 -3.09 -9.76
CA PHE A 66 1.14 -4.35 -9.52
C PHE A 66 1.72 -4.93 -10.81
N THR A 67 2.99 -5.29 -10.79
CA THR A 67 3.61 -6.11 -11.83
C THR A 67 3.32 -7.59 -11.61
N GLU A 68 3.64 -8.43 -12.60
CA GLU A 68 3.59 -9.88 -12.44
C GLU A 68 4.47 -10.39 -11.28
N GLN A 69 5.63 -9.73 -11.04
CA GLN A 69 6.47 -10.07 -9.90
C GLN A 69 5.79 -9.72 -8.58
N ASP A 70 5.12 -8.57 -8.48
CA ASP A 70 4.39 -8.17 -7.28
C ASP A 70 3.25 -9.15 -6.98
N ILE A 71 2.49 -9.57 -8.00
CA ILE A 71 1.44 -10.58 -7.83
C ILE A 71 2.02 -11.93 -7.38
N ALA A 72 3.19 -12.32 -7.89
CA ALA A 72 3.88 -13.53 -7.44
C ALA A 72 4.32 -13.43 -5.97
N VAL A 73 4.71 -12.24 -5.51
CA VAL A 73 5.02 -11.98 -4.09
C VAL A 73 3.77 -12.14 -3.23
N ILE A 74 2.65 -11.55 -3.61
CA ILE A 74 1.38 -11.66 -2.88
C ILE A 74 0.99 -13.14 -2.77
N LYS A 75 0.99 -13.88 -3.89
CA LYS A 75 0.66 -15.32 -3.92
C LYS A 75 1.62 -16.19 -3.10
N ARG A 76 2.91 -15.84 -3.07
CA ARG A 76 3.89 -16.52 -2.20
C ARG A 76 3.63 -16.25 -0.72
N PHE A 77 3.10 -15.07 -0.40
CA PHE A 77 2.72 -14.74 0.98
C PHE A 77 1.47 -15.49 1.43
N GLY A 78 0.52 -15.74 0.52
CA GLY A 78 -0.65 -16.59 0.68
C GLY A 78 -1.65 -16.39 -0.47
N GLU A 79 -2.75 -17.13 -0.50
CA GLU A 79 -3.71 -17.04 -1.61
C GLU A 79 -4.54 -15.74 -1.52
N PRO A 80 -4.49 -14.82 -2.49
CA PRO A 80 -5.28 -13.59 -2.44
C PRO A 80 -6.78 -13.92 -2.39
N GLY A 81 -7.46 -13.53 -1.32
CA GLY A 81 -8.90 -13.75 -1.15
C GLY A 81 -9.72 -12.48 -1.32
N TRP A 82 -9.15 -11.34 -0.91
CA TRP A 82 -9.83 -10.05 -0.95
C TRP A 82 -8.88 -8.93 -1.32
N LEU A 83 -9.37 -8.02 -2.16
CA LEU A 83 -8.83 -6.69 -2.33
C LEU A 83 -9.66 -5.74 -1.47
N VAL A 84 -9.01 -4.82 -0.76
CA VAL A 84 -9.69 -3.91 0.16
C VAL A 84 -9.16 -2.52 -0.03
N GLU A 85 -10.03 -1.57 -0.35
CA GLU A 85 -9.75 -0.17 -0.05
C GLU A 85 -10.44 0.18 1.26
N ALA A 86 -9.77 0.95 2.11
CA ALA A 86 -10.30 1.28 3.43
C ALA A 86 -10.82 2.72 3.51
N THR A 87 -10.75 3.47 2.42
CA THR A 87 -11.02 4.91 2.37
C THR A 87 -11.57 5.28 0.99
N LEU A 88 -12.30 6.39 0.91
CA LEU A 88 -12.71 6.99 -0.36
C LEU A 88 -11.60 7.84 -0.99
N MET A 89 -10.53 8.09 -0.25
CA MET A 89 -9.36 8.79 -0.75
C MET A 89 -8.48 7.81 -1.55
N HIS A 90 -7.74 8.32 -2.53
CA HIS A 90 -6.73 7.57 -3.28
C HIS A 90 -7.24 6.42 -4.16
N ASP A 91 -8.28 6.69 -4.94
CA ASP A 91 -8.75 5.91 -6.11
C ASP A 91 -7.74 5.70 -7.25
N THR A 92 -6.54 6.27 -7.14
CA THR A 92 -5.58 6.44 -8.25
C THR A 92 -5.15 5.14 -8.91
N PHE A 93 -5.14 4.02 -8.18
CA PHE A 93 -4.76 2.71 -8.70
C PHE A 93 -5.85 1.65 -8.62
N ALA A 94 -7.10 2.07 -8.37
CA ALA A 94 -8.21 1.14 -8.17
C ALA A 94 -8.46 0.29 -9.42
N LYS A 95 -8.35 0.89 -10.61
CA LYS A 95 -8.56 0.22 -11.91
C LYS A 95 -7.43 -0.79 -12.17
N GLU A 96 -6.19 -0.39 -11.95
CA GLU A 96 -4.99 -1.21 -12.12
C GLU A 96 -4.96 -2.38 -11.15
N GLY A 97 -5.24 -2.13 -9.86
CA GLY A 97 -5.30 -3.17 -8.84
C GLY A 97 -6.41 -4.18 -9.13
N ARG A 98 -7.60 -3.71 -9.54
CA ARG A 98 -8.69 -4.60 -9.96
C ARG A 98 -8.32 -5.43 -11.20
N ALA A 99 -7.64 -4.84 -12.18
CA ALA A 99 -7.19 -5.55 -13.38
C ALA A 99 -6.13 -6.63 -13.05
N ALA A 100 -5.26 -6.36 -12.08
CA ALA A 100 -4.22 -7.29 -11.66
C ALA A 100 -4.75 -8.46 -10.81
N LEU A 101 -5.83 -8.24 -10.05
CA LEU A 101 -6.51 -9.25 -9.24
C LEU A 101 -8.02 -9.31 -9.57
N PRO A 102 -8.40 -9.79 -10.77
CA PRO A 102 -9.78 -9.67 -11.27
C PRO A 102 -10.76 -10.69 -10.66
N ASN A 103 -10.25 -11.79 -10.08
CA ASN A 103 -11.07 -12.93 -9.67
C ASN A 103 -11.35 -13.00 -8.17
N ILE A 104 -10.94 -11.98 -7.41
CA ILE A 104 -11.13 -11.92 -5.96
C ILE A 104 -12.19 -10.88 -5.61
N THR A 105 -12.81 -11.01 -4.44
CA THR A 105 -13.77 -10.04 -3.93
C THR A 105 -13.07 -8.71 -3.68
N TYR A 106 -13.68 -7.61 -4.13
CA TYR A 106 -13.15 -6.26 -3.90
C TYR A 106 -14.08 -5.50 -2.96
N LEU A 107 -13.64 -5.28 -1.73
CA LEU A 107 -14.38 -4.59 -0.68
C LEU A 107 -13.91 -3.14 -0.56
N ALA A 108 -14.85 -2.21 -0.36
CA ALA A 108 -14.53 -0.81 -0.11
C ALA A 108 -15.63 -0.12 0.70
N PRO A 109 -15.37 1.08 1.27
CA PRO A 109 -16.41 1.86 1.91
C PRO A 109 -17.51 2.26 0.93
N ASP A 110 -18.73 2.46 1.43
CA ASP A 110 -19.84 2.94 0.63
C ASP A 110 -19.48 4.26 -0.07
N GLY A 111 -19.76 4.32 -1.37
CA GLY A 111 -19.42 5.46 -2.23
C GLY A 111 -18.15 5.28 -3.06
N PHE A 112 -17.29 4.30 -2.76
CA PHE A 112 -16.04 4.07 -3.48
C PHE A 112 -16.28 3.76 -4.96
N ALA A 113 -17.13 2.79 -5.27
CA ALA A 113 -17.44 2.42 -6.66
C ALA A 113 -17.97 3.59 -7.50
N LYS A 114 -18.70 4.52 -6.88
CA LYS A 114 -19.18 5.74 -7.56
C LYS A 114 -18.05 6.72 -7.84
N ALA A 115 -17.06 6.82 -6.96
CA ALA A 115 -15.92 7.71 -7.13
C ALA A 115 -14.94 7.19 -8.19
N THR A 116 -14.73 5.86 -8.24
CA THR A 116 -13.66 5.25 -9.03
C THR A 116 -14.13 4.60 -10.32
N GLU A 117 -15.44 4.39 -10.47
CA GLU A 117 -16.07 3.56 -11.52
C GLU A 117 -15.61 2.09 -11.51
N VAL A 118 -15.00 1.64 -10.40
CA VAL A 118 -14.59 0.25 -10.21
C VAL A 118 -15.64 -0.47 -9.37
N PRO A 119 -16.20 -1.61 -9.85
CA PRO A 119 -17.15 -2.38 -9.05
C PRO A 119 -16.51 -2.89 -7.76
N THR A 120 -17.14 -2.57 -6.63
CA THR A 120 -16.77 -3.06 -5.29
C THR A 120 -18.03 -3.45 -4.52
N GLU A 121 -17.87 -4.36 -3.58
CA GLU A 121 -18.85 -4.69 -2.55
C GLU A 121 -18.59 -3.86 -1.29
N SER A 122 -19.58 -3.76 -0.39
CA SER A 122 -19.42 -2.98 0.84
C SER A 122 -18.47 -3.70 1.80
N LEU A 123 -17.54 -2.94 2.39
CA LEU A 123 -16.63 -3.44 3.43
C LEU A 123 -17.34 -3.75 4.75
N LEU A 124 -18.53 -3.20 4.98
CA LEU A 124 -19.31 -3.44 6.20
C LEU A 124 -20.69 -4.07 5.87
N PRO A 125 -21.08 -5.13 6.60
CA PRO A 125 -20.27 -5.89 7.56
C PRO A 125 -19.10 -6.61 6.86
N PRO A 126 -17.97 -6.87 7.56
CA PRO A 126 -16.86 -7.60 6.98
C PRO A 126 -17.26 -9.06 6.68
N PRO A 127 -16.53 -9.76 5.79
CA PRO A 127 -16.74 -11.18 5.51
C PRO A 127 -16.72 -12.02 6.79
N GLN A 128 -17.59 -13.02 6.87
CA GLN A 128 -17.65 -13.92 8.04
C GLN A 128 -16.33 -14.67 8.23
N GLU A 129 -15.58 -14.91 7.17
CA GLU A 129 -14.26 -15.56 7.25
C GLU A 129 -13.21 -14.73 7.97
N TRP A 130 -13.49 -13.46 8.28
CA TRP A 130 -12.60 -12.61 9.07
C TRP A 130 -12.96 -12.64 10.56
N ASP A 131 -14.04 -13.32 10.96
CA ASP A 131 -14.52 -13.38 12.35
C ASP A 131 -13.42 -13.86 13.30
N GLY A 132 -13.09 -13.02 14.28
CA GLY A 132 -12.04 -13.31 15.26
C GLY A 132 -10.60 -13.18 14.73
N GLU A 133 -10.42 -12.76 13.47
CA GLU A 133 -9.12 -12.56 12.84
C GLU A 133 -8.84 -11.09 12.49
N ILE A 134 -9.76 -10.42 11.79
CA ILE A 134 -9.66 -9.01 11.41
C ILE A 134 -10.92 -8.28 11.86
N ASP A 135 -10.75 -7.30 12.76
CA ASP A 135 -11.82 -6.38 13.11
C ASP A 135 -11.77 -5.15 12.18
N VAL A 136 -12.92 -4.69 11.68
CA VAL A 136 -13.02 -3.50 10.84
C VAL A 136 -13.76 -2.40 11.59
N PHE A 137 -13.13 -1.24 11.75
CA PHE A 137 -13.68 -0.10 12.46
C PHE A 137 -13.86 1.07 11.51
N LYS A 138 -15.11 1.53 11.33
CA LYS A 138 -15.34 2.82 10.68
C LYS A 138 -14.82 3.94 11.59
N ILE A 139 -14.04 4.84 11.02
CA ILE A 139 -13.57 6.04 11.70
C ILE A 139 -14.58 7.16 11.44
N ASP A 140 -15.29 7.59 12.47
CA ASP A 140 -16.24 8.69 12.37
C ASP A 140 -15.55 10.06 12.45
N GLY A 141 -16.23 11.10 11.95
CA GLY A 141 -15.74 12.47 11.98
C GLY A 141 -14.72 12.82 10.89
N VAL A 142 -14.44 11.87 9.99
CA VAL A 142 -13.47 12.02 8.90
C VAL A 142 -14.22 11.98 7.55
N ARG A 143 -14.05 13.01 6.72
CA ARG A 143 -14.75 13.17 5.42
C ARG A 143 -14.54 12.01 4.43
N MET A 144 -13.44 11.29 4.51
CA MET A 144 -13.05 10.22 3.58
C MET A 144 -13.65 8.85 3.86
N ASN A 145 -14.53 8.71 4.86
CA ASN A 145 -15.18 7.44 5.21
C ASN A 145 -14.14 6.32 5.40
N GLU A 146 -13.09 6.63 6.16
CA GLU A 146 -11.98 5.72 6.39
C GLU A 146 -12.35 4.63 7.39
N HIS A 147 -11.81 3.44 7.19
CA HIS A 147 -11.95 2.28 8.03
C HIS A 147 -10.57 1.80 8.45
N ALA A 148 -10.43 1.40 9.70
CA ALA A 148 -9.22 0.75 10.20
C ALA A 148 -9.41 -0.75 10.22
N LEU A 149 -8.38 -1.51 9.83
CA LEU A 149 -8.37 -2.97 9.91
C LEU A 149 -7.42 -3.39 11.04
N PHE A 150 -7.94 -4.05 12.07
CA PHE A 150 -7.13 -4.57 13.16
C PHE A 150 -6.94 -6.08 13.00
N HIS A 151 -5.73 -6.48 12.60
CA HIS A 151 -5.36 -7.89 12.52
C HIS A 151 -4.98 -8.40 13.91
N ARG A 152 -5.87 -9.21 14.50
CA ARG A 152 -5.84 -9.58 15.92
C ARG A 152 -4.63 -10.41 16.28
N ARG A 153 -4.26 -11.38 15.43
CA ARG A 153 -3.16 -12.32 15.69
C ARG A 153 -1.81 -11.61 15.81
N SER A 154 -1.52 -10.64 14.94
CA SER A 154 -0.28 -9.86 15.02
C SER A 154 -0.40 -8.62 15.91
N ARG A 155 -1.61 -8.28 16.37
CA ARG A 155 -1.94 -7.02 17.06
C ARG A 155 -1.54 -5.80 16.25
N THR A 156 -1.78 -5.84 14.93
CA THR A 156 -1.43 -4.76 14.02
C THR A 156 -2.67 -4.01 13.58
N LEU A 157 -2.67 -2.69 13.76
CA LEU A 157 -3.69 -1.79 13.21
C LEU A 157 -3.21 -1.24 11.87
N VAL A 158 -3.98 -1.45 10.82
CA VAL A 158 -3.77 -0.89 9.49
C VAL A 158 -4.69 0.30 9.31
N MET A 159 -4.08 1.44 9.00
CA MET A 159 -4.74 2.72 8.71
C MET A 159 -4.35 3.13 7.28
N ALA A 160 -5.14 4.02 6.68
CA ALA A 160 -4.85 4.58 5.36
C ALA A 160 -4.42 6.05 5.47
N ASP A 161 -5.34 6.99 5.36
CA ASP A 161 -5.05 8.40 5.07
C ASP A 161 -5.36 9.35 6.23
N VAL A 162 -5.84 8.83 7.36
CA VAL A 162 -5.95 9.62 8.60
C VAL A 162 -4.56 9.91 9.17
N PHE A 163 -3.59 9.00 9.00
CA PHE A 163 -2.24 9.15 9.52
C PHE A 163 -1.20 9.03 8.42
N PHE A 164 -0.33 10.03 8.30
CA PHE A 164 0.82 9.98 7.42
C PHE A 164 2.11 9.98 8.23
N SER A 165 3.00 9.02 7.96
CA SER A 165 4.34 9.00 8.54
C SER A 165 5.34 9.38 7.46
N PHE A 166 5.98 10.54 7.64
CA PHE A 166 7.05 11.00 6.77
C PHE A 166 8.41 10.88 7.48
N PRO A 167 9.50 10.63 6.74
CA PRO A 167 10.85 10.69 7.29
C PRO A 167 11.12 12.04 7.99
N LYS A 168 11.92 12.04 9.06
CA LYS A 168 12.22 13.27 9.83
C LYS A 168 12.94 14.33 8.97
N GLU A 169 13.58 13.91 7.90
CA GLU A 169 14.43 14.70 7.04
C GLU A 169 13.66 15.47 5.94
N ILE A 170 12.32 15.42 5.93
CA ILE A 170 11.54 16.24 4.98
C ILE A 170 11.78 17.74 5.20
N SER A 171 12.14 18.44 4.13
CA SER A 171 12.45 19.87 4.13
C SER A 171 11.78 20.59 2.96
N GLY A 172 11.73 21.91 3.00
CA GLY A 172 11.14 22.72 1.92
C GLY A 172 9.63 22.49 1.74
N TRP A 173 9.20 22.39 0.48
CA TRP A 173 7.79 22.30 0.09
C TRP A 173 7.03 21.11 0.72
N PRO A 174 7.54 19.87 0.73
CA PRO A 174 6.89 18.75 1.43
C PRO A 174 6.60 19.02 2.90
N ARG A 175 7.56 19.62 3.62
CA ARG A 175 7.39 19.97 5.04
C ARG A 175 6.33 21.04 5.24
N PHE A 176 6.36 22.08 4.40
CA PHE A 176 5.35 23.13 4.45
C PHE A 176 3.94 22.58 4.17
N PHE A 177 3.78 21.77 3.13
CA PHE A 177 2.50 21.17 2.76
C PHE A 177 1.92 20.31 3.90
N CYS A 178 2.74 19.42 4.49
CA CYS A 178 2.28 18.58 5.60
C CYS A 178 1.83 19.41 6.82
N ALA A 179 2.59 20.46 7.15
CA ALA A 179 2.23 21.38 8.23
C ALA A 179 0.93 22.15 7.95
N ALA A 180 0.72 22.58 6.70
CA ALA A 180 -0.45 23.35 6.30
C ALA A 180 -1.74 22.50 6.25
N CYS A 181 -1.63 21.23 5.87
CA CYS A 181 -2.79 20.34 5.75
C CYS A 181 -3.30 19.78 7.09
N HIS A 182 -2.66 20.08 8.23
CA HIS A 182 -2.89 19.37 9.50
C HIS A 182 -2.95 17.85 9.28
N ALA A 183 -2.18 17.33 8.32
CA ALA A 183 -1.93 15.91 8.26
C ALA A 183 -1.28 15.59 9.60
N TYR A 184 -2.00 14.90 10.49
CA TYR A 184 -1.47 14.51 11.78
C TYR A 184 -0.33 13.54 11.46
N ALA A 185 0.87 14.11 11.36
CA ALA A 185 2.09 13.35 11.27
C ALA A 185 2.22 12.66 12.62
N ALA A 186 1.76 11.42 12.70
CA ALA A 186 2.07 10.57 13.83
C ALA A 186 3.57 10.26 13.75
N ILE A 187 4.37 11.11 14.39
CA ILE A 187 5.80 10.87 14.63
C ILE A 187 5.91 9.81 15.73
N ILE A 188 5.72 8.51 15.44
CA ILE A 188 6.16 7.42 16.35
C ILE A 188 6.17 6.06 15.60
N TRP A 189 7.10 5.10 15.76
CA TRP A 189 8.27 4.80 16.61
C TRP A 189 9.36 4.17 15.70
N ASN A 190 10.64 4.53 15.81
CA ASN A 190 11.66 3.95 16.72
C ASN A 190 12.63 5.03 17.21
#